data_AF-A0A1V9ZFI1-F1
#
_entry.id   AF-A0A1V9ZFI1-F1
#
_cell.length_a   1.000
_cell.length_b   1.000
_cell.length_c   1.000
_cell.angle_alpha   90.00
_cell.angle_beta   90.00
_cell.angle_gamma   90.00
#
_symmetry.space_group_name_H-M   'P 1'
#
loop_
_entity.id
_entity.type
_entity.pdbx_description
1 polymer ?
#
loop_
_entity_poly.entity_id
_entity_poly.type
_entity_poly.pdbx_seq_one_letter_code
_entity_poly.pdbx_strand_id
1 'polypeptide(L)'
;MPVTRVGYFLVRSEQRPTMSSSTSLSNVALGRKLIEELRTMGAAVPEEFVRVQDMLEAVEKNSMQVAANIAEARRDKSHARLKGNEALLKEQSDLFEKISASYKALATNEDWVKK
;
A
#
# COMPACT_ATOMS: atom_id res chain seq x y z
N MET A 1 -56.96 -7.69 30.95
CA MET A 1 -56.96 -6.64 29.90
C MET A 1 -56.70 -5.31 30.59
N PRO A 2 -55.75 -4.44 30.17
CA PRO A 2 -54.77 -4.51 29.07
C PRO A 2 -53.31 -4.68 29.59
N VAL A 3 -52.33 -5.32 28.91
CA VAL A 3 -51.51 -4.97 27.71
C VAL A 3 -50.88 -3.56 27.79
N THR A 4 -49.58 -3.25 27.58
CA THR A 4 -48.51 -3.83 26.73
C THR A 4 -47.15 -3.12 27.01
N ARG A 5 -46.01 -3.85 26.83
CA ARG A 5 -44.71 -3.40 26.24
C ARG A 5 -43.87 -2.36 27.02
N VAL A 6 -42.53 -2.38 27.10
CA VAL A 6 -41.45 -2.55 26.09
C VAL A 6 -40.13 -2.83 26.83
N GLY A 7 -39.24 -3.65 26.25
CA GLY A 7 -37.79 -3.36 26.31
C GLY A 7 -36.90 -4.33 27.08
N TYR A 8 -36.57 -5.46 26.46
CA TYR A 8 -35.34 -6.17 26.76
C TYR A 8 -34.16 -5.26 26.38
N PHE A 9 -33.40 -4.74 27.35
CA PHE A 9 -32.08 -4.18 27.12
C PHE A 9 -31.03 -5.23 27.49
N LEU A 10 -30.81 -6.17 26.56
CA LEU A 10 -29.61 -6.99 26.56
C LEU A 10 -28.48 -6.06 26.10
N VAL A 11 -27.65 -5.59 27.04
CA VAL A 11 -26.40 -4.90 26.71
C VAL A 11 -25.48 -5.93 26.07
N ARG A 12 -25.59 -6.06 24.74
CA ARG A 12 -24.66 -6.82 23.92
C ARG A 12 -23.35 -6.03 23.96
N SER A 13 -22.41 -6.48 24.78
CA SER A 13 -21.03 -6.04 24.70
C SER A 13 -20.51 -6.38 23.30
N GLU A 14 -20.56 -5.43 22.39
CA GLU A 14 -19.79 -5.51 21.15
C GLU A 14 -18.32 -5.51 21.56
N GLN A 15 -17.75 -6.71 21.63
CA GLN A 15 -16.32 -6.92 21.53
C GLN A 15 -15.89 -6.25 20.24
N ARG A 16 -15.34 -5.05 20.38
CA ARG A 16 -14.55 -4.38 19.37
C ARG A 16 -13.55 -5.44 18.88
N PRO A 17 -13.51 -5.79 17.59
CA PRO A 17 -12.47 -6.68 17.10
C PRO A 17 -11.15 -5.96 17.37
N THR A 18 -10.41 -6.45 18.36
CA THR A 18 -8.99 -6.17 18.48
C THR A 18 -8.40 -6.63 17.17
N MET A 19 -7.92 -5.69 16.35
CA MET A 19 -7.17 -6.02 15.15
C MET A 19 -6.05 -6.94 15.60
N SER A 20 -6.20 -8.23 15.30
CA SER A 20 -5.12 -9.18 15.43
C SER A 20 -4.03 -8.64 14.53
N SER A 21 -2.92 -8.22 15.13
CA SER A 21 -1.67 -7.98 14.43
C SER A 21 -1.13 -9.32 13.95
N SER A 22 -1.85 -9.98 13.02
CA SER A 22 -1.14 -10.77 12.02
C SER A 22 -0.33 -9.72 11.27
N THR A 23 0.98 -9.88 11.28
CA THR A 23 1.87 -9.05 10.47
C THR A 23 1.60 -9.42 9.01
N SER A 24 0.46 -9.00 8.47
CA SER A 24 0.14 -9.18 7.06
C SER A 24 1.16 -8.35 6.31
N LEU A 25 2.10 -9.02 5.65
CA LEU A 25 3.05 -8.37 4.75
C LEU A 25 2.26 -7.53 3.76
N SER A 26 2.69 -6.29 3.53
CA SER A 26 2.06 -5.46 2.52
C SER A 26 2.17 -6.13 1.15
N ASN A 27 1.24 -5.83 0.24
CA ASN A 27 1.29 -6.37 -1.12
C ASN A 27 2.63 -6.03 -1.82
N VAL A 28 3.21 -4.89 -1.47
CA VAL A 28 4.55 -4.48 -1.93
C VAL A 28 5.61 -5.42 -1.38
N ALA A 29 5.63 -5.70 -0.07
CA ALA A 29 6.57 -6.65 0.52
C ALA A 29 6.43 -8.07 -0.05
N LEU A 30 5.21 -8.52 -0.33
CA LEU A 30 4.95 -9.80 -1.00
C LEU A 30 5.53 -9.82 -2.43
N GLY A 31 5.40 -8.72 -3.17
CA GLY A 31 5.97 -8.58 -4.52
C GLY A 31 7.50 -8.72 -4.52
N ARG A 32 8.20 -8.07 -3.58
CA ARG A 32 9.65 -8.21 -3.42
C ARG A 32 10.05 -9.65 -3.13
N LYS A 33 9.33 -10.30 -2.20
CA LYS A 33 9.59 -11.69 -1.84
C LYS A 33 9.45 -12.63 -3.04
N LEU A 34 8.39 -12.44 -3.84
CA LEU A 34 8.16 -13.23 -5.04
C LEU A 34 9.31 -13.08 -6.06
N ILE A 35 9.78 -11.86 -6.30
CA ILE A 35 10.91 -11.61 -7.21
C ILE A 35 12.17 -12.35 -6.74
N GLU A 36 12.44 -12.33 -5.43
CA GLU A 36 13.60 -13.01 -4.85
C GLU A 36 13.50 -14.54 -4.95
N GLU A 37 12.32 -15.10 -4.67
CA GLU A 37 12.03 -16.52 -4.83
C GLU A 37 12.21 -16.98 -6.28
N LEU A 38 11.68 -16.22 -7.25
CA LEU A 38 11.83 -16.51 -8.68
C LEU A 38 13.31 -16.52 -9.11
N ARG A 39 14.09 -15.53 -8.66
CA ARG A 39 15.54 -15.47 -8.94
C ARG A 39 16.28 -16.66 -8.33
N THR A 40 15.95 -17.02 -7.10
CA THR A 40 16.54 -18.17 -6.40
C THR A 40 16.26 -19.49 -7.13
N MET A 41 15.07 -19.61 -7.73
CA MET A 41 14.68 -20.77 -8.55
C MET A 41 15.28 -20.77 -9.96
N GLY A 42 16.08 -19.76 -10.32
CA GLY A 42 16.70 -19.65 -11.64
C GLY A 42 15.73 -19.17 -12.74
N ALA A 43 14.57 -18.62 -12.37
CA ALA A 43 13.67 -18.02 -13.35
C ALA A 43 14.27 -16.72 -13.91
N ALA A 44 14.05 -16.49 -15.21
CA ALA A 44 14.41 -15.22 -15.82
C ALA A 44 13.40 -14.16 -15.38
N VAL A 45 13.79 -13.30 -14.45
CA VAL A 45 12.98 -12.16 -14.01
C VAL A 45 13.43 -10.90 -14.76
N PRO A 46 12.57 -10.30 -15.60
CA PRO A 46 12.86 -9.03 -16.26
C PRO A 46 13.29 -7.94 -15.29
N GLU A 47 14.27 -7.12 -15.69
CA GLU A 47 14.73 -6.00 -14.90
C GLU A 47 13.63 -4.97 -14.65
N GLU A 48 12.67 -4.84 -15.57
CA GLU A 48 11.53 -3.94 -15.44
C GLU A 48 10.66 -4.31 -14.24
N PHE A 49 10.47 -5.60 -13.93
CA PHE A 49 9.72 -6.01 -12.72
C PHE A 49 10.44 -5.59 -11.44
N VAL A 50 11.77 -5.64 -11.44
CA VAL A 50 12.60 -5.22 -10.30
C VAL A 50 12.51 -3.71 -10.13
N ARG A 51 12.64 -2.96 -11.22
CA ARG A 51 12.47 -1.49 -11.23
C ARG A 51 11.08 -1.09 -10.77
N VAL A 52 10.03 -1.75 -11.25
CA VAL A 52 8.64 -1.50 -10.80
C VAL A 52 8.49 -1.77 -9.30
N GLN A 53 9.06 -2.86 -8.80
CA GLN A 53 9.04 -3.18 -7.38
C GLN A 53 9.75 -2.10 -6.54
N ASP A 54 10.93 -1.63 -6.97
CA ASP A 54 11.64 -0.53 -6.28
C ASP A 54 10.79 0.75 -6.22
N MET A 55 10.10 1.09 -7.32
CA MET A 55 9.21 2.25 -7.37
C MET A 55 7.98 2.08 -6.48
N LEU A 56 7.39 0.88 -6.40
CA LEU A 56 6.25 0.60 -5.52
C LEU A 56 6.63 0.73 -4.03
N GLU A 57 7.83 0.32 -3.64
CA GLU A 57 8.36 0.52 -2.28
C GLU A 57 8.53 2.00 -1.94
N ALA A 58 9.02 2.80 -2.89
CA ALA A 58 9.09 4.25 -2.72
C ALA A 58 7.71 4.89 -2.57
N VAL A 59 6.72 4.47 -3.38
CA VAL A 59 5.32 4.93 -3.28
C VAL A 59 4.72 4.57 -1.92
N GLU A 60 4.94 3.34 -1.43
CA GLU A 60 4.46 2.89 -0.11
C GLU A 60 5.07 3.74 1.01
N LYS A 61 6.38 3.95 0.99
CA LYS A 61 7.07 4.81 1.97
C LYS A 61 6.54 6.25 1.96
N ASN A 62 6.35 6.82 0.77
CA ASN A 62 5.79 8.17 0.63
C ASN A 62 4.36 8.23 1.20
N SER A 63 3.56 7.19 0.99
CA SER A 63 2.18 7.13 1.48
C SER A 63 2.13 7.06 3.01
N MET A 64 3.03 6.27 3.61
CA MET A 64 3.18 6.21 5.07
C MET A 64 3.62 7.55 5.65
N GLN A 65 4.55 8.25 5.00
CA GLN A 65 5.02 9.56 5.45
C GLN A 65 3.92 10.63 5.36
N VAL A 66 3.14 10.64 4.27
CA VAL A 66 1.98 11.54 4.14
C VAL A 66 0.95 11.25 5.23
N ALA A 67 0.64 9.98 5.49
CA ALA A 67 -0.29 9.59 6.55
C ALA A 67 0.20 10.03 7.94
N ALA A 68 1.50 9.85 8.24
CA ALA A 68 2.12 10.30 9.48
C ALA A 68 2.04 11.83 9.63
N ASN A 69 2.36 12.57 8.57
CA ASN A 69 2.28 14.03 8.55
C ASN A 69 0.84 14.52 8.78
N ILE A 70 -0.17 13.85 8.19
CA ILE A 70 -1.60 14.18 8.39
C ILE A 70 -2.05 13.86 9.81
N ALA A 71 -1.68 12.69 10.34
CA ALA A 71 -2.04 12.27 11.69
C ALA A 71 -1.50 13.26 12.74
N GLU A 72 -0.30 13.78 12.52
CA GLU A 72 0.32 14.74 13.42
C GLU A 72 -0.10 16.20 13.15
N ALA A 73 -0.53 16.54 11.94
CA ALA A 73 -1.13 17.86 11.64
C ALA A 73 -2.44 18.11 12.41
N ARG A 74 -3.11 17.05 12.89
CA ARG A 74 -4.24 17.17 13.83
C ARG A 74 -3.81 17.75 15.19
N ARG A 75 -2.53 17.67 15.53
CA ARG A 75 -1.95 18.20 16.77
C ARG A 75 -1.35 19.59 16.57
N ASP A 76 -0.69 19.84 15.43
CA ASP A 76 -0.13 21.15 15.08
C ASP A 76 -0.30 21.48 13.58
N LYS A 77 -0.97 22.59 13.28
CA LYS A 77 -1.22 23.07 11.90
C LYS A 77 0.03 23.74 11.30
N SER A 78 1.01 22.95 10.87
CA SER A 78 2.25 23.48 10.27
C SER A 78 2.21 23.56 8.74
N HIS A 79 2.35 24.76 8.18
CA HIS A 79 2.44 25.00 6.72
C HIS A 79 3.62 24.28 6.05
N ALA A 80 4.75 24.12 6.73
CA ALA A 80 5.91 23.42 6.20
C ALA A 80 5.59 21.94 5.90
N ARG A 81 4.73 21.32 6.72
CA ARG A 81 4.30 19.92 6.54
C ARG A 81 3.36 19.76 5.35
N LEU A 82 2.49 20.74 5.08
CA LEU A 82 1.64 20.74 3.88
C LEU A 82 2.50 20.78 2.61
N LYS A 83 3.54 21.62 2.57
CA LYS A 83 4.50 21.67 1.46
C LYS A 83 5.29 20.37 1.33
N GLY A 84 5.65 19.73 2.44
CA GLY A 84 6.27 18.40 2.44
C GLY A 84 5.36 17.31 1.85
N ASN A 85 4.07 17.32 2.19
CA ASN A 85 3.09 16.40 1.61
C ASN A 85 2.89 16.62 0.11
N GLU A 86 2.84 17.88 -0.34
CA GLU A 86 2.75 18.21 -1.77
C GLU A 86 3.93 17.63 -2.56
N ALA A 87 5.15 17.76 -2.04
CA ALA A 87 6.34 17.18 -2.67
C ALA A 87 6.27 15.64 -2.75
N LEU A 88 5.86 14.98 -1.66
CA LEU A 88 5.71 13.51 -1.63
C LEU A 88 4.64 13.02 -2.61
N LEU A 89 3.51 13.72 -2.71
CA LEU A 89 2.43 13.39 -3.65
C LEU A 89 2.85 13.61 -5.10
N LYS A 90 3.61 14.68 -5.38
CA LYS A 90 4.17 14.90 -6.71
C LYS A 90 5.13 13.77 -7.11
N GLU A 91 6.03 13.39 -6.20
CA GLU A 91 6.94 12.27 -6.44
C GLU A 91 6.19 10.96 -6.69
N GLN A 92 5.10 10.69 -5.95
CA GLN A 92 4.25 9.52 -6.21
C GLN A 92 3.64 9.55 -7.61
N SER A 93 3.16 10.71 -8.07
CA SER A 93 2.63 10.87 -9.42
C SER A 93 3.69 10.53 -10.48
N ASP A 94 4.90 11.09 -10.34
CA ASP A 94 6.02 10.84 -11.25
C ASP A 94 6.43 9.36 -11.25
N LEU A 95 6.38 8.69 -10.09
CA LEU A 95 6.64 7.26 -9.95
C LEU A 95 5.56 6.42 -10.65
N PHE A 96 4.28 6.76 -10.53
CA PHE A 96 3.20 6.04 -11.22
C PHE A 96 3.31 6.15 -12.74
N GLU A 97 3.72 7.30 -13.27
CA GLU A 97 4.00 7.46 -14.70
C GLU A 97 5.13 6.54 -15.16
N LYS A 98 6.23 6.46 -14.40
CA LYS A 98 7.36 5.56 -14.68
C LYS A 98 6.99 4.08 -14.56
N ILE A 99 6.16 3.72 -13.60
CA ILE A 99 5.61 2.36 -13.45
C ILE A 99 4.78 2.00 -14.69
N SER A 100 3.88 2.90 -15.11
CA SER A 100 3.07 2.70 -16.33
C SER A 100 3.94 2.51 -17.57
N ALA A 101 4.97 3.35 -17.73
CA ALA A 101 5.93 3.22 -18.83
C ALA A 101 6.69 1.88 -18.81
N SER A 102 7.10 1.42 -17.62
CA SER A 102 7.80 0.15 -17.44
C SER A 102 6.91 -1.05 -17.82
N TYR A 103 5.63 -1.03 -17.44
CA TYR A 103 4.68 -2.06 -17.87
C TYR A 103 4.41 -2.04 -19.38
N LYS A 104 4.37 -0.86 -20.01
CA LYS A 104 4.28 -0.76 -21.48
C LYS A 104 5.50 -1.35 -22.16
N ALA A 105 6.70 -1.10 -21.64
CA ALA A 105 7.95 -1.68 -22.17
C ALA A 105 7.97 -3.21 -22.03
N LEU A 106 7.52 -3.74 -20.88
CA LEU A 106 7.35 -5.18 -20.67
C LEU A 106 6.38 -5.82 -21.66
N ALA A 107 5.27 -5.14 -21.96
CA ALA A 107 4.28 -5.65 -22.92
C ALA A 107 4.83 -5.70 -24.37
N THR A 108 5.81 -4.86 -24.68
CA THR A 108 6.46 -4.85 -26.01
C THR A 108 7.63 -5.83 -26.14
N ASN A 109 8.22 -6.26 -25.02
CA ASN A 109 9.34 -7.21 -25.01
C ASN A 109 8.84 -8.60 -24.60
N GLU A 110 8.81 -9.56 -25.54
CA GLU A 110 8.32 -10.93 -25.29
C GLU A 110 9.44 -11.90 -24.85
N ASP A 111 10.69 -11.45 -24.72
CA ASP A 111 11.85 -12.32 -24.47
C ASP A 111 11.75 -13.09 -23.14
N TRP A 112 10.91 -12.63 -22.23
CA TRP A 112 10.65 -13.27 -20.94
C TRP A 112 9.46 -14.23 -20.93
N VAL A 113 8.64 -14.22 -22.00
CA VAL A 113 7.46 -15.10 -22.14
C VAL A 113 7.80 -16.36 -22.95
N LYS A 114 8.81 -16.29 -23.83
CA LYS A 114 9.19 -17.41 -24.72
C LYS A 114 10.36 -18.20 -24.17
N LYS A 115 10.09 -19.23 -23.36
CA LYS A 115 10.96 -20.41 -23.19
C LYS A 115 10.13 -21.68 -23.04
#